data_AF-A0A2V7W974-F1
#
_entry.id   AF-A0A2V7W974-F1
#
_cell.length_a   1.000
_cell.length_b   1.000
_cell.length_c   1.000
_cell.angle_alpha   90.00
_cell.angle_beta   90.00
_cell.angle_gamma   90.00
#
_symmetry.space_group_name_H-M   'P 1'
#
loop_
_entity.id
_entity.type
_entity.pdbx_description
1 polymer ?
#
loop_
_entity_poly.entity_id
_entity_poly.type
_entity_poly.pdbx_seq_one_letter_code
_entity_poly.pdbx_strand_id
1 'polypeptide(L)'
;MAGASDKPPLTPEQVVEQLRVLREQIPEFVQLPSNEVHQIRREASVTIDFTSAAITAVGSSEIVQHAIGNSPEELHQAEDELSRWSVVENEFRSILRGVTLANLMRRHRLGRVVLQAYHVSKQLVREEAHAQLLPHVEAMSRIKKFGRRRTKPATEVDPQKPAQPPVPAKPANAS
;
A
#
# COMPACT_ATOMS: atom_id res chain seq x y z
N MET A 1 22.85 -30.99 -13.48
CA MET A 1 22.35 -29.61 -13.59
C MET A 1 20.89 -29.69 -14.02
N ALA A 2 19.98 -29.36 -13.10
CA ALA A 2 18.53 -29.52 -13.30
C ALA A 2 18.00 -28.41 -14.23
N GLY A 3 17.14 -28.81 -15.18
CA GLY A 3 16.60 -27.94 -16.21
C GLY A 3 15.81 -26.78 -15.63
N ALA A 4 16.14 -25.57 -16.11
CA ALA A 4 15.25 -24.43 -16.00
C ALA A 4 13.88 -24.84 -16.57
N SER A 5 12.81 -24.64 -15.81
CA SER A 5 11.46 -24.99 -16.26
C SER A 5 11.15 -24.30 -17.57
N ASP A 6 11.00 -25.08 -18.64
CA ASP A 6 10.65 -24.67 -20.01
C ASP A 6 9.18 -24.25 -20.15
N LYS A 7 8.59 -23.73 -19.06
CA LYS A 7 7.21 -23.25 -19.07
C LYS A 7 7.20 -21.82 -19.60
N PRO A 8 6.39 -21.52 -20.63
CA PRO A 8 6.25 -20.15 -21.10
C PRO A 8 5.76 -19.25 -19.96
N PRO A 9 6.18 -17.97 -19.93
CA PRO A 9 5.73 -17.03 -18.91
C PRO A 9 4.21 -16.85 -19.02
N LEU A 10 3.53 -16.84 -17.87
CA LEU A 10 2.09 -16.63 -17.80
C LEU A 10 1.72 -15.22 -18.29
N THR A 11 0.56 -15.11 -18.93
CA THR A 11 -0.04 -13.80 -19.22
C THR A 11 -0.57 -13.15 -17.93
N PRO A 12 -0.73 -11.82 -17.89
CA PRO A 12 -1.31 -11.15 -16.73
C PRO A 12 -2.67 -11.71 -16.31
N GLU A 13 -3.52 -12.06 -17.28
CA GLU A 13 -4.87 -12.60 -17.06
C GLU A 13 -4.79 -13.99 -16.43
N GLN A 14 -3.87 -14.84 -16.90
CA GLN A 14 -3.64 -16.16 -16.32
C GLN A 14 -3.15 -16.08 -14.86
N VAL A 15 -2.29 -15.10 -14.55
CA VAL A 15 -1.83 -14.87 -13.16
C VAL A 15 -3.00 -14.44 -12.27
N VAL A 16 -3.86 -13.54 -12.74
CA VAL A 16 -5.04 -13.10 -11.98
C VAL A 16 -5.98 -14.27 -11.69
N GLU A 17 -6.20 -15.14 -12.68
CA GLU A 17 -7.07 -16.31 -12.51
C GLU A 17 -6.50 -17.30 -11.49
N GLN A 18 -5.20 -17.58 -11.54
CA GLN A 18 -4.54 -18.40 -10.53
C GLN A 18 -4.64 -17.79 -9.12
N LEU A 19 -4.51 -16.47 -8.98
CA LEU A 19 -4.67 -15.79 -7.70
C LEU A 19 -6.11 -15.83 -7.17
N ARG A 20 -7.11 -15.89 -8.05
CA ARG A 20 -8.53 -16.07 -7.65
C ARG A 20 -8.78 -17.48 -7.14
N VAL A 21 -8.31 -18.49 -7.88
CA VAL A 21 -8.40 -19.89 -7.43
C VAL A 21 -7.68 -20.06 -6.10
N LEU A 22 -6.48 -19.49 -5.95
CA LEU A 22 -5.73 -19.56 -4.69
C LEU A 22 -6.47 -18.87 -3.54
N ARG A 23 -7.13 -17.73 -3.80
CA ARG A 23 -7.94 -17.02 -2.80
C ARG A 23 -9.08 -17.89 -2.26
N GLU A 24 -9.76 -18.65 -3.11
CA GLU A 24 -10.85 -19.54 -2.70
C GLU A 24 -10.38 -20.72 -1.86
N GLN A 25 -9.09 -21.04 -1.91
CA GLN A 25 -8.46 -22.14 -1.15
C GLN A 25 -7.84 -21.68 0.18
N ILE A 26 -7.74 -20.37 0.44
CA ILE A 26 -7.20 -19.85 1.69
C ILE A 26 -8.32 -19.86 2.75
N PRO A 27 -8.15 -20.58 3.87
CA PRO A 27 -9.12 -20.57 4.95
C PRO A 27 -9.24 -19.15 5.53
N GLU A 28 -10.46 -18.80 5.95
CA GLU A 28 -10.74 -17.52 6.62
C GLU A 28 -10.31 -16.27 5.83
N PHE A 29 -10.18 -16.38 4.51
CA PHE A 29 -9.84 -15.24 3.68
C PHE A 29 -10.94 -14.17 3.75
N VAL A 30 -10.66 -13.06 4.43
CA VAL A 30 -11.60 -11.95 4.62
C VAL A 30 -10.98 -10.61 4.21
N GLN A 31 -11.83 -9.69 3.76
CA GLN A 31 -11.48 -8.28 3.58
C GLN A 31 -12.30 -7.46 4.56
N LEU A 32 -11.65 -6.99 5.62
CA LEU A 32 -12.29 -6.21 6.66
C LEU A 32 -12.19 -4.70 6.37
N PRO A 33 -13.20 -3.90 6.75
CA PRO A 33 -13.09 -2.46 6.71
C PRO A 33 -12.05 -1.96 7.73
N SER A 34 -11.45 -0.79 7.45
CA SER A 34 -10.28 -0.30 8.18
C SER A 34 -10.49 -0.11 9.69
N ASN A 35 -11.70 0.25 10.12
CA ASN A 35 -12.09 0.40 11.52
C ASN A 35 -12.07 -0.93 12.29
N GLU A 36 -12.49 -2.04 11.68
CA GLU A 36 -12.50 -3.37 12.30
C GLU A 36 -11.09 -3.92 12.47
N VAL A 37 -10.22 -3.67 11.48
CA VAL A 37 -8.80 -4.05 11.53
C VAL A 37 -8.09 -3.42 12.73
N HIS A 38 -8.42 -2.18 13.10
CA HIS A 38 -7.78 -1.52 14.25
C HIS A 38 -8.10 -2.19 15.59
N GLN A 39 -9.31 -2.71 15.76
CA GLN A 39 -9.71 -3.38 17.00
C GLN A 39 -8.99 -4.73 17.14
N ILE A 40 -9.00 -5.53 16.07
CA ILE A 40 -8.34 -6.84 16.02
C ILE A 40 -6.83 -6.70 16.23
N ARG A 41 -6.21 -5.66 15.66
CA ARG A 41 -4.76 -5.43 15.80
C ARG A 41 -4.29 -5.30 17.24
N ARG A 42 -5.13 -4.75 18.14
CA ARG A 42 -4.74 -4.59 19.54
C ARG A 42 -4.63 -5.94 20.24
N GLU A 43 -5.52 -6.87 19.93
CA GLU A 43 -5.53 -8.21 20.50
C GLU A 43 -4.49 -9.11 19.82
N ALA A 44 -4.23 -8.89 18.53
CA ALA A 44 -3.22 -9.62 17.77
C ALA A 44 -1.77 -9.14 18.04
N SER A 45 -1.57 -8.03 18.76
CA SER A 45 -0.22 -7.48 19.03
C SER A 45 0.48 -8.13 20.23
N VAL A 46 0.00 -9.28 20.68
CA VAL A 46 0.60 -10.02 21.79
C VAL A 46 1.99 -10.52 21.39
N THR A 47 2.97 -10.37 22.28
CA THR A 47 4.35 -10.81 22.05
C THR A 47 4.48 -12.33 22.21
N ILE A 48 5.40 -12.93 21.48
CA ILE A 48 5.71 -14.38 21.57
C ILE A 48 5.97 -14.81 23.02
N ASP A 49 6.78 -14.06 23.77
CA ASP A 49 7.10 -14.38 25.17
C ASP A 49 5.85 -14.41 26.06
N PHE A 50 4.92 -13.48 25.84
CA PHE A 50 3.65 -13.44 26.56
C PHE A 50 2.77 -14.63 26.17
N THR A 51 2.70 -14.98 24.89
CA THR A 51 1.96 -16.15 24.41
C THR A 51 2.48 -17.43 25.04
N SER A 52 3.79 -17.68 24.99
CA SER A 52 4.39 -18.87 25.59
C SER A 52 4.19 -18.95 27.12
N ALA A 53 4.30 -17.82 27.82
CA ALA A 53 4.02 -17.75 29.25
C ALA A 53 2.54 -18.04 29.57
N ALA A 54 1.62 -17.52 28.75
CA ALA A 54 0.18 -17.76 28.90
C ALA A 54 -0.15 -19.25 28.69
N ILE A 55 0.39 -19.89 27.64
CA ILE A 55 0.18 -21.33 27.39
C ILE A 55 0.74 -22.17 28.54
N THR A 56 1.91 -21.81 29.07
CA THR A 56 2.50 -22.46 30.25
C THR A 56 1.60 -22.35 31.47
N ALA A 57 1.00 -21.18 31.71
CA ALA A 57 0.08 -20.96 32.82
C ALA A 57 -1.20 -21.81 32.68
N VAL A 58 -1.73 -21.95 31.46
CA VAL A 58 -2.86 -22.84 31.16
C VAL A 58 -2.50 -24.29 31.51
N GLY A 59 -1.31 -24.77 31.11
CA GLY A 59 -0.88 -26.14 31.38
C GLY A 59 -0.54 -26.43 32.84
N SER A 60 -0.28 -25.39 33.62
CA SER A 60 0.06 -25.50 35.04
C SER A 60 -1.16 -25.44 35.97
N SER A 61 -2.35 -25.11 35.46
CA SER A 61 -3.54 -24.90 36.28
C SER A 61 -4.81 -25.41 35.60
N GLU A 62 -5.38 -26.48 36.16
CA GLU A 62 -6.65 -27.06 35.70
C GLU A 62 -7.81 -26.05 35.77
N ILE A 63 -7.81 -25.14 36.75
CA ILE A 63 -8.81 -24.08 36.88
C ILE A 63 -8.74 -23.12 35.69
N VAL A 64 -7.53 -22.70 35.31
CA VAL A 64 -7.33 -21.81 34.17
C VAL A 64 -7.70 -22.52 32.88
N GLN A 65 -7.23 -23.76 32.68
CA GLN A 65 -7.57 -24.58 31.53
C GLN A 65 -9.09 -24.76 31.37
N HIS A 66 -9.79 -25.09 32.46
CA HIS A 66 -11.25 -25.23 32.44
C HIS A 66 -11.96 -23.91 32.13
N ALA A 67 -11.47 -22.79 32.65
CA ALA A 67 -12.06 -21.47 32.42
C ALA A 67 -11.92 -20.99 30.97
N ILE A 68 -10.78 -21.27 30.31
CA ILE A 68 -10.54 -20.83 28.93
C ILE A 68 -11.06 -21.80 27.87
N GLY A 69 -11.39 -23.03 28.26
CA GLY A 69 -11.96 -24.06 27.38
C GLY A 69 -11.01 -24.62 26.31
N ASN A 70 -9.74 -24.24 26.33
CA ASN A 70 -8.70 -24.75 25.44
C ASN A 70 -7.59 -25.41 26.25
N SER A 71 -7.07 -26.52 25.75
CA SER A 71 -5.89 -27.19 26.29
C SER A 71 -4.60 -26.49 25.85
N PRO A 72 -3.50 -26.66 26.60
CA PRO A 72 -2.19 -26.15 26.19
C PRO A 72 -1.75 -26.68 24.82
N GLU A 73 -2.10 -27.94 24.52
CA GLU A 73 -1.79 -28.59 23.25
C GLU A 73 -2.51 -27.92 22.07
N GLU A 74 -3.81 -27.63 22.21
CA GLU A 74 -4.58 -26.89 21.18
C GLU A 74 -4.02 -25.48 20.95
N LEU A 75 -3.57 -24.80 22.01
CA LEU A 75 -2.97 -23.47 21.90
C LEU A 75 -1.61 -23.51 21.19
N HIS A 76 -0.78 -24.52 21.46
CA HIS A 76 0.47 -24.73 20.71
C HIS A 76 0.21 -25.05 19.23
N GLN A 77 -0.81 -25.87 18.94
CA GLN A 77 -1.20 -26.15 17.55
C GLN A 77 -1.66 -24.89 16.80
N ALA A 78 -2.41 -24.01 17.46
CA ALA A 78 -2.81 -22.73 16.90
C ALA A 78 -1.62 -21.78 16.66
N GLU A 79 -0.65 -21.74 17.59
CA GLU A 79 0.60 -20.98 17.42
C GLU A 79 1.41 -21.49 16.22
N ASP A 80 1.54 -22.81 16.08
CA ASP A 80 2.23 -23.45 14.96
C ASP A 80 1.53 -23.17 13.61
N GLU A 81 0.21 -23.20 13.60
CA GLU A 81 -0.58 -22.85 12.41
C GLU A 81 -0.36 -21.40 12.01
N LEU A 82 -0.42 -20.46 12.96
CA LEU A 82 -0.14 -19.05 12.71
C LEU A 82 1.27 -18.84 12.15
N SER A 83 2.26 -19.54 12.71
CA SER A 83 3.64 -19.51 12.24
C SER A 83 3.75 -19.96 10.77
N ARG A 84 3.10 -21.07 10.39
CA ARG A 84 3.06 -21.55 9.00
C ARG A 84 2.40 -20.54 8.05
N TRP A 85 1.28 -19.94 8.46
CA TRP A 85 0.61 -18.90 7.67
C TRP A 85 1.44 -17.61 7.54
N SER A 86 2.26 -17.27 8.53
CA SER A 86 3.16 -16.11 8.44
C SER A 86 4.20 -16.26 7.32
N VAL A 87 4.66 -17.49 7.04
CA VAL A 87 5.57 -17.79 5.92
C VAL A 87 4.86 -17.55 4.59
N VAL A 88 3.61 -17.99 4.47
CA VAL A 88 2.76 -17.76 3.27
C VAL A 88 2.56 -16.26 3.04
N GLU A 89 2.25 -15.49 4.09
CA GLU A 89 2.11 -14.04 4.01
C GLU A 89 3.40 -13.37 3.50
N ASN A 90 4.56 -13.78 4.03
CA ASN A 90 5.85 -13.25 3.60
C ASN A 90 6.15 -13.54 2.13
N GLU A 91 5.80 -14.73 1.64
CA GLU A 91 5.94 -15.07 0.22
C GLU A 91 5.03 -14.21 -0.66
N PHE A 92 3.77 -14.00 -0.27
CA PHE A 92 2.87 -13.08 -0.99
C PHE A 92 3.42 -11.64 -1.04
N ARG A 93 3.99 -11.14 0.06
CA ARG A 93 4.64 -9.82 0.07
C ARG A 93 5.83 -9.77 -0.89
N SER A 94 6.62 -10.85 -0.95
CA SER A 94 7.75 -10.97 -1.88
C SER A 94 7.26 -10.92 -3.34
N ILE A 95 6.25 -11.73 -3.68
CA ILE A 95 5.61 -11.75 -5.01
C ILE A 95 5.08 -10.36 -5.37
N LEU A 96 4.35 -9.70 -4.46
CA LEU A 96 3.81 -8.36 -4.70
C LEU A 96 4.91 -7.34 -5.00
N ARG A 97 6.03 -7.37 -4.25
CA ARG A 97 7.19 -6.51 -4.51
C ARG A 97 7.78 -6.79 -5.89
N GLY A 98 7.95 -8.06 -6.24
CA GLY A 98 8.46 -8.48 -7.55
C GLY A 98 7.59 -7.99 -8.72
N VAL A 99 6.27 -8.20 -8.65
CA VAL A 99 5.31 -7.71 -9.66
C VAL A 99 5.33 -6.18 -9.75
N THR A 100 5.38 -5.49 -8.61
CA THR A 100 5.47 -4.03 -8.55
C THR A 100 6.70 -3.50 -9.28
N LEU A 101 7.87 -4.11 -9.02
CA LEU A 101 9.13 -3.73 -9.68
C LEU A 101 9.10 -4.04 -11.17
N ALA A 102 8.56 -5.20 -11.58
CA ALA A 102 8.40 -5.54 -12.98
C ALA A 102 7.51 -4.53 -13.72
N ASN A 103 6.40 -4.09 -13.11
CA ASN A 103 5.54 -3.05 -13.67
C ASN A 103 6.23 -1.69 -13.74
N LEU A 104 7.05 -1.33 -12.76
CA LEU A 104 7.88 -0.14 -12.81
C LEU A 104 8.85 -0.21 -14.01
N MET A 105 9.51 -1.34 -14.24
CA MET A 105 10.38 -1.54 -15.39
C MET A 105 9.64 -1.43 -16.72
N ARG A 106 8.43 -2.02 -16.84
CA ARG A 106 7.58 -1.89 -18.03
C ARG A 106 7.23 -0.42 -18.30
N ARG A 107 6.81 0.33 -17.28
CA ARG A 107 6.53 1.77 -17.39
C ARG A 107 7.76 2.58 -17.74
N HIS A 108 8.92 2.25 -17.19
CA HIS A 108 10.18 2.91 -17.52
C HIS A 108 10.54 2.71 -19.00
N ARG A 109 10.44 1.47 -19.51
CA ARG A 109 10.68 1.17 -20.94
C ARG A 109 9.74 1.95 -21.85
N LEU A 110 8.44 1.93 -21.55
CA LEU A 110 7.44 2.69 -22.31
C LEU A 110 7.71 4.20 -22.24
N GLY A 111 7.97 4.71 -21.04
CA GLY A 111 8.24 6.14 -20.81
C GLY A 111 9.44 6.64 -21.61
N ARG A 112 10.51 5.85 -21.73
CA ARG A 112 11.66 6.20 -22.56
C ARG A 112 11.29 6.37 -24.03
N VAL A 113 10.53 5.42 -24.60
CA VAL A 113 10.10 5.48 -26.01
C VAL A 113 9.19 6.67 -26.26
N VAL A 114 8.19 6.89 -25.39
CA VAL A 114 7.25 8.01 -25.50
C VAL A 114 7.96 9.36 -25.39
N LEU A 115 8.91 9.49 -24.46
CA LEU A 115 9.69 10.71 -24.32
C LEU A 115 10.58 10.94 -25.54
N GLN A 116 11.20 9.91 -26.09
CA GLN A 116 12.01 10.02 -27.30
C GLN A 116 11.15 10.46 -28.49
N ALA A 117 9.98 9.85 -28.68
CA ALA A 117 9.04 10.22 -29.73
C ALA A 117 8.67 11.72 -29.63
N TYR A 118 8.33 12.20 -28.43
CA TYR A 118 8.06 13.62 -28.21
C TYR A 118 9.24 14.53 -28.60
N HIS A 119 10.47 14.19 -28.21
CA HIS A 119 11.64 15.02 -28.51
C HIS A 119 11.92 15.04 -30.01
N VAL A 120 11.85 13.89 -30.69
CA VAL A 120 12.04 13.79 -32.14
C VAL A 120 10.95 14.58 -32.86
N SER A 121 9.67 14.40 -32.54
CA SER A 121 8.58 15.16 -33.15
C SER A 121 8.75 16.67 -32.94
N LYS A 122 9.19 17.10 -31.74
CA LYS A 122 9.46 18.51 -31.45
C LYS A 122 10.62 19.06 -32.28
N GLN A 123 11.63 18.25 -32.58
CA GLN A 123 12.73 18.64 -33.46
C GLN A 123 12.27 18.74 -34.92
N LEU A 124 11.53 17.74 -35.41
CA LEU A 124 11.08 17.67 -36.80
C LEU A 124 10.13 18.82 -37.19
N VAL A 125 9.24 19.28 -36.29
CA VAL A 125 8.32 20.40 -36.56
C VAL A 125 9.04 21.71 -36.92
N ARG A 126 10.35 21.83 -36.69
CA ARG A 126 11.14 22.98 -37.14
C ARG A 126 11.33 23.03 -38.66
N GLU A 127 11.14 21.90 -39.34
CA GLU A 127 11.18 21.77 -40.79
C GLU A 127 9.76 21.85 -41.36
N GLU A 128 9.52 22.70 -42.36
CA GLU A 128 8.17 22.90 -42.94
C GLU A 128 7.55 21.61 -43.49
N ALA A 129 8.37 20.65 -43.94
CA ALA A 129 7.94 19.33 -44.41
C ALA A 129 7.26 18.46 -43.34
N HIS A 130 7.36 18.85 -42.06
CA HIS A 130 6.83 18.11 -40.91
C HIS A 130 5.84 18.93 -40.06
N ALA A 131 5.31 20.03 -40.59
CA ALA A 131 4.35 20.89 -39.91
C ALA A 131 3.09 20.14 -39.41
N GLN A 132 2.71 19.04 -40.07
CA GLN A 132 1.61 18.15 -39.66
C GLN A 132 1.76 17.55 -38.25
N LEU A 133 2.98 17.52 -37.69
CA LEU A 133 3.23 17.02 -36.33
C LEU A 133 2.94 18.04 -35.23
N LEU A 134 2.78 19.33 -35.57
CA LEU A 134 2.53 20.42 -34.63
C LEU A 134 1.35 20.16 -33.67
N PRO A 135 0.13 19.78 -34.12
CA PRO A 135 -0.98 19.51 -33.21
C PRO A 135 -0.69 18.38 -32.21
N HIS A 136 0.07 17.37 -32.61
CA HIS A 136 0.45 16.25 -31.74
C HIS A 136 1.48 16.67 -30.67
N VAL A 137 2.47 17.48 -31.04
CA VAL A 137 3.46 18.04 -30.09
C VAL A 137 2.78 18.94 -29.07
N GLU A 138 1.84 19.78 -29.51
CA GLU A 138 1.05 20.61 -28.61
C GLU A 138 0.21 19.78 -27.64
N ALA A 139 -0.53 18.79 -28.15
CA ALA A 139 -1.32 17.88 -27.32
C ALA A 139 -0.46 17.20 -26.24
N MET A 140 0.70 16.65 -26.64
CA MET A 140 1.65 16.04 -25.71
C MET A 140 2.18 17.06 -24.68
N SER A 141 2.52 18.28 -25.10
CA SER A 141 3.06 19.32 -24.21
C SER A 141 2.08 19.77 -23.11
N ARG A 142 0.78 19.81 -23.43
CA ARG A 142 -0.29 20.18 -22.48
C ARG A 142 -0.46 19.13 -21.38
N ILE A 143 -0.28 17.86 -21.74
CA ILE A 143 -0.42 16.69 -20.84
C ILE A 143 0.84 16.44 -20.01
N LYS A 144 2.04 16.80 -20.50
CA LYS A 144 3.37 16.57 -19.90
C LYS A 144 3.62 17.26 -18.54
N LYS A 145 2.59 17.74 -17.82
CA LYS A 145 2.74 18.26 -16.45
C LYS A 145 3.07 17.11 -15.48
N PHE A 146 4.30 16.62 -15.54
CA PHE A 146 4.87 15.68 -14.58
C PHE A 146 4.80 16.28 -13.18
N GLY A 147 4.13 15.59 -12.24
CA GLY A 147 4.47 15.64 -10.81
C GLY A 147 4.26 16.96 -10.03
N ARG A 148 3.68 18.03 -10.59
CA ARG A 148 3.31 19.22 -9.80
C ARG A 148 1.82 19.22 -9.46
N ARG A 149 1.40 18.32 -8.57
CA ARG A 149 0.31 18.66 -7.65
C ARG A 149 0.94 19.46 -6.51
N ARG A 150 0.89 20.79 -6.60
CA ARG A 150 1.06 21.63 -5.40
C ARG A 150 -0.11 21.28 -4.49
N THR A 151 0.12 20.50 -3.45
CA THR A 151 -0.69 20.59 -2.24
C THR A 151 -0.42 21.97 -1.66
N LYS A 152 -1.22 22.97 -2.06
CA LYS A 152 -1.50 24.07 -1.14
C LYS A 152 -2.37 23.44 -0.05
N PRO A 153 -2.02 23.51 1.24
CA PRO A 153 -3.03 23.33 2.26
C PRO A 153 -4.10 24.39 1.96
N ALA A 154 -5.34 23.95 1.78
CA ALA A 154 -6.45 24.87 1.91
C ALA A 154 -6.37 25.36 3.36
N THR A 155 -5.94 26.61 3.55
CA THR A 155 -6.28 27.33 4.76
C THR A 155 -7.80 27.41 4.73
N GLU A 156 -8.42 26.47 5.43
CA GLU A 156 -9.81 26.53 5.79
C GLU A 156 -10.00 27.88 6.48
N VAL A 157 -10.73 28.77 5.82
CA VAL A 157 -11.17 30.02 6.45
C VAL A 157 -12.21 29.57 7.46
N ASP A 158 -11.76 29.35 8.70
CA ASP A 158 -12.63 29.12 9.84
C ASP A 158 -13.55 30.34 10.01
N PRO A 159 -14.88 30.22 9.80
CA PRO A 159 -15.81 31.32 9.99
C PRO A 159 -16.09 31.62 11.48
N GLN A 160 -15.47 30.91 12.42
CA GLN A 160 -15.73 31.07 13.85
C GLN A 160 -14.49 31.51 14.62
N LYS A 161 -13.95 32.68 14.27
CA LYS A 161 -13.22 33.49 15.25
C LYS A 161 -14.14 34.59 15.77
N PRO A 162 -14.58 34.56 17.04
CA PRO A 162 -15.31 35.67 17.65
C PRO A 162 -14.46 36.94 17.57
N ALA A 163 -15.06 38.03 17.08
CA ALA A 163 -14.46 39.34 17.05
C ALA A 163 -14.05 39.75 18.48
N GLN A 164 -12.76 39.94 18.71
CA GLN A 164 -12.26 40.51 19.95
C GLN A 164 -12.69 41.99 20.02
N PRO A 165 -13.22 42.47 21.16
CA PRO A 165 -13.53 43.89 21.32
C PRO A 165 -12.26 44.74 21.30
N PRO A 166 -12.31 45.99 20.82
CA PRO A 166 -11.15 46.87 20.82
C PRO A 166 -10.72 47.22 22.24
N VAL A 167 -9.42 47.05 22.50
CA VAL A 167 -8.74 47.48 23.75
C VAL A 167 -8.70 49.02 23.77
N PRO A 168 -9.13 49.70 24.85
CA PRO A 168 -9.01 51.15 24.96
C PRO A 168 -7.54 51.57 25.09
N ALA A 169 -7.19 52.63 24.36
CA ALA A 169 -5.85 53.21 24.31
C ALA A 169 -5.43 53.80 25.67
N LYS A 170 -4.18 53.52 26.05
CA LYS A 170 -3.47 54.10 27.20
C LYS A 170 -3.26 55.61 26.97
N PRO A 171 -3.53 56.50 27.94
CA PRO A 171 -3.23 57.93 27.77
C PRO A 171 -1.71 58.16 27.82
N ALA A 172 -1.23 58.95 26.86
CA ALA A 172 0.11 59.52 26.87
C ALA A 172 0.15 60.66 27.89
N ASN A 173 0.99 60.51 28.92
CA ASN A 173 1.43 61.63 29.74
C ASN A 173 2.42 62.47 28.92
N ALA A 174 2.12 63.75 28.73
CA ALA A 174 3.10 64.76 28.37
C ALA A 174 2.74 66.08 29.06
N SER A 175 3.62 66.45 30.00
CA SER A 175 3.86 67.77 30.63
C SER A 175 2.79 68.34 31.56
#